data_AF-A0A838N5J9-F1
#
_entry.id   AF-A0A838N5J9-F1
#
_cell.length_a   1.000
_cell.length_b   1.000
_cell.length_c   1.000
_cell.angle_alpha   90.00
_cell.angle_beta   90.00
_cell.angle_gamma   90.00
#
_symmetry.space_group_name_H-M   'P 1'
#
loop_
_entity.id
_entity.type
_entity.pdbx_description
1 polymer ?
#
loop_
_entity_poly.entity_id
_entity_poly.type
_entity_poly.pdbx_seq_one_letter_code
_entity_poly.pdbx_strand_id
1 'polypeptide(L)'
;MASNTKHWANHSCGKVFCLVEAPDTETAMQVHREAHGHVAEKIIEVDPPELIDAFLGSGEVSEAGAALLPGTAGERDSACRTVIFADIVGWTSFTQELGDDKAMELVHLHDTIVRQALGAENGREVKHTGDGIM
;
A
#
# COMPACT_ATOMS: atom_id res chain seq x y z
N MET A 1 -18.40 -15.42 -3.92
CA MET A 1 -18.86 -14.31 -4.77
C MET A 1 -17.70 -13.33 -4.89
N ALA A 2 -17.52 -12.68 -6.04
CA ALA A 2 -16.50 -11.65 -6.17
C ALA A 2 -17.09 -10.26 -5.85
N SER A 3 -16.31 -9.41 -5.19
CA SER A 3 -16.69 -8.04 -4.82
C SER A 3 -15.65 -7.05 -5.28
N ASN A 4 -16.09 -6.00 -5.98
CA ASN A 4 -15.23 -4.87 -6.35
C ASN A 4 -15.07 -3.97 -5.13
N THR A 5 -13.84 -3.86 -4.64
CA THR A 5 -13.54 -3.10 -3.43
C THR A 5 -13.18 -1.66 -3.81
N LYS A 6 -12.34 -1.46 -4.84
CA LYS A 6 -11.84 -0.13 -5.26
C LYS A 6 -11.51 -0.08 -6.75
N HIS A 7 -11.62 1.09 -7.37
CA HIS A 7 -11.18 1.29 -8.75
C HIS A 7 -10.53 2.67 -8.95
N TRP A 8 -9.61 2.75 -9.90
CA TRP A 8 -8.88 3.96 -10.27
C TRP A 8 -8.72 4.06 -11.78
N ALA A 9 -8.73 5.28 -12.30
CA ALA A 9 -8.65 5.52 -13.75
C ALA A 9 -7.57 6.54 -14.08
N ASN A 10 -6.55 6.12 -14.82
CA ASN A 10 -5.58 7.03 -15.42
C ASN A 10 -6.07 7.45 -16.80
N HIS A 11 -6.64 8.66 -16.87
CA HIS A 11 -7.25 9.18 -18.09
C HIS A 11 -6.20 9.52 -19.17
N SER A 12 -4.99 9.90 -18.77
CA SER A 12 -3.92 10.29 -19.71
C SER A 12 -3.46 9.15 -20.61
N CYS A 13 -3.54 7.91 -20.12
CA CYS A 13 -3.16 6.70 -20.86
C CYS A 13 -4.32 5.73 -21.10
N GLY A 14 -5.55 6.11 -20.76
CA GLY A 14 -6.75 5.30 -20.97
C GLY A 14 -6.77 3.98 -20.17
N LYS A 15 -6.15 3.94 -18.98
CA LYS A 15 -6.07 2.72 -18.16
C LYS A 15 -7.00 2.78 -16.95
N VAL A 16 -7.65 1.67 -16.66
CA VAL A 16 -8.45 1.45 -15.45
C VAL A 16 -7.83 0.31 -14.65
N PHE A 17 -7.74 0.51 -13.34
CA PHE A 17 -7.24 -0.47 -12.38
C PHE A 17 -8.38 -0.77 -11.40
N CYS A 18 -8.63 -2.06 -11.16
CA CYS A 18 -9.62 -2.53 -10.20
C CYS A 18 -8.92 -3.39 -9.15
N LEU A 19 -9.27 -3.16 -7.89
CA LEU A 19 -9.00 -4.08 -6.79
C LEU A 19 -10.28 -4.86 -6.51
N VAL A 20 -10.20 -6.17 -6.69
CA VAL A 20 -11.32 -7.10 -6.57
C VAL A 20 -10.91 -8.27 -5.69
N GLU A 21 -11.83 -8.69 -4.82
CA GLU A 21 -11.71 -9.97 -4.11
C GLU A 21 -12.53 -11.02 -4.87
N ALA A 22 -11.92 -12.14 -5.22
CA ALA A 22 -12.55 -13.22 -5.96
C ALA A 22 -11.88 -14.56 -5.62
N PRO A 23 -12.60 -15.69 -5.70
CA PRO A 23 -12.02 -17.02 -5.45
C PRO A 23 -10.98 -17.43 -6.49
N ASP A 24 -11.09 -16.91 -7.72
CA ASP A 24 -10.17 -17.19 -8.82
C ASP A 24 -10.27 -16.09 -9.90
N THR A 25 -9.33 -16.14 -10.84
CA THR A 25 -9.21 -15.19 -11.96
C THR A 25 -10.43 -15.24 -12.89
N GLU A 26 -11.01 -16.42 -13.11
CA GLU A 26 -12.16 -16.59 -14.01
C GLU A 26 -13.39 -15.88 -13.45
N THR A 27 -13.67 -16.09 -12.17
CA THR A 27 -14.74 -15.44 -11.42
C THR A 27 -14.55 -13.93 -11.41
N ALA A 28 -13.33 -13.44 -11.20
CA ALA A 28 -13.03 -12.01 -11.28
C ALA A 28 -13.34 -11.43 -12.68
N MET A 29 -12.94 -12.12 -13.75
CA MET A 29 -13.24 -11.68 -15.12
C MET A 29 -14.73 -11.74 -15.45
N GLN A 30 -15.44 -12.76 -14.98
CA GLN A 30 -16.87 -12.92 -15.23
C GLN A 30 -17.67 -11.75 -14.66
N VAL A 31 -17.43 -11.37 -13.40
CA VAL A 31 -18.18 -10.25 -12.79
C VAL A 31 -17.92 -8.93 -13.49
N HIS A 32 -16.70 -8.66 -13.96
CA HIS A 32 -16.39 -7.45 -14.74
C HIS A 32 -17.11 -7.46 -16.09
N ARG A 33 -17.13 -8.62 -16.76
CA ARG A 33 -17.84 -8.80 -18.04
C ARG A 33 -19.34 -8.56 -17.89
N GLU A 34 -19.94 -9.09 -16.83
CA GLU A 34 -21.37 -8.93 -16.54
C GLU A 34 -21.72 -7.51 -16.09
N ALA A 35 -20.85 -6.87 -15.30
CA ALA A 35 -21.10 -5.54 -14.75
C ALA A 35 -20.99 -4.43 -15.80
N HIS A 36 -19.95 -4.45 -16.64
CA HIS A 36 -19.65 -3.34 -17.56
C HIS A 36 -19.04 -3.79 -18.90
N GLY A 37 -19.07 -5.08 -19.24
CA GLY A 37 -18.63 -5.60 -20.55
C GLY A 37 -17.13 -5.54 -20.82
N HIS A 38 -16.33 -5.00 -19.90
CA HIS A 38 -14.87 -4.95 -20.00
C HIS A 38 -14.24 -6.02 -19.10
N VAL A 39 -13.04 -6.49 -19.45
CA VAL A 39 -12.27 -7.44 -18.65
C VAL A 39 -10.84 -6.96 -18.52
N ALA A 40 -10.15 -7.43 -17.49
CA ALA A 40 -8.76 -7.09 -17.27
C ALA A 40 -7.87 -7.67 -18.37
N GLU A 41 -6.95 -6.87 -18.90
CA GLU A 41 -5.86 -7.33 -19.76
C GLU A 41 -4.87 -8.22 -18.98
N LYS A 42 -4.66 -7.90 -17.70
CA LYS A 42 -3.78 -8.61 -16.78
C LYS A 42 -4.40 -8.63 -15.39
N ILE A 43 -4.40 -9.80 -14.76
CA ILE A 43 -4.75 -9.98 -13.35
C ILE A 43 -3.45 -10.30 -12.59
N ILE A 44 -3.24 -9.61 -11.48
CA ILE A 44 -2.11 -9.78 -10.58
C ILE A 44 -2.71 -10.09 -9.22
N GLU A 45 -2.42 -11.28 -8.70
CA GLU A 45 -2.75 -11.64 -7.33
C GLU A 45 -1.87 -10.84 -6.37
N VAL A 46 -2.46 -10.32 -5.30
CA VAL A 46 -1.77 -9.50 -4.31
C VAL A 46 -1.94 -10.16 -2.93
N ASP A 47 -0.82 -10.52 -2.32
CA ASP A 47 -0.74 -11.19 -1.01
C ASP A 47 0.39 -10.53 -0.18
N PRO A 48 0.18 -10.19 1.11
CA PRO A 48 -1.04 -10.40 1.89
C PRO A 48 -2.01 -9.21 1.86
N PRO A 49 -3.30 -9.42 2.19
CA PRO A 49 -4.34 -8.40 2.13
C PRO A 49 -4.02 -7.15 2.97
N GLU A 50 -3.30 -7.31 4.08
CA GLU A 50 -2.94 -6.18 4.94
C GLU A 50 -2.00 -5.21 4.24
N LEU A 51 -1.19 -5.69 3.29
CA LEU A 51 -0.30 -4.85 2.49
C LEU A 51 -1.09 -3.93 1.57
N ILE A 52 -2.24 -4.40 1.06
CA ILE A 52 -3.12 -3.61 0.19
C ILE A 52 -3.65 -2.40 0.95
N ASP A 53 -4.15 -2.59 2.17
CA ASP A 53 -4.60 -1.47 2.99
C ASP A 53 -3.44 -0.57 3.42
N ALA A 54 -2.26 -1.13 3.65
CA ALA A 54 -1.06 -0.36 4.00
C ALA A 54 -0.47 0.45 2.83
N PHE A 55 -0.76 0.13 1.57
CA PHE A 55 -0.39 0.99 0.43
C PHE A 55 -1.55 1.84 -0.08
N LEU A 56 -2.72 1.24 -0.24
CA LEU A 56 -3.88 1.86 -0.87
C LEU A 56 -4.83 2.51 0.14
N GLY A 57 -4.68 2.25 1.43
CA GLY A 57 -5.53 2.80 2.49
C GLY A 57 -6.84 2.02 2.61
N SER A 58 -7.40 1.91 3.82
CA SER A 58 -8.69 1.25 4.08
C SER A 58 -9.92 2.12 3.77
N GLY A 59 -9.73 3.18 2.98
CA GLY A 59 -10.71 4.24 2.78
C GLY A 59 -12.10 3.78 2.29
N GLU A 60 -13.09 4.58 2.68
CA GLU A 60 -14.50 4.40 2.34
C GLU A 60 -14.77 4.58 0.85
N VAL A 61 -15.92 4.09 0.40
CA VAL A 61 -16.44 4.34 -0.95
C VAL A 61 -17.71 5.18 -0.85
N SER A 62 -17.86 6.14 -1.76
CA SER A 62 -19.13 6.87 -1.94
C SER A 62 -20.26 5.94 -2.41
N GLU A 63 -21.51 6.42 -2.39
CA GLU A 63 -22.65 5.69 -2.97
C GLU A 63 -22.43 5.29 -4.44
N ALA A 64 -21.66 6.07 -5.18
CA ALA A 64 -21.29 5.79 -6.57
C ALA A 64 -20.09 4.82 -6.70
N GLY A 65 -19.56 4.30 -5.59
CA GLY A 65 -18.43 3.36 -5.56
C GLY A 65 -17.05 3.99 -5.75
N ALA A 66 -16.93 5.33 -5.77
CA ALA A 66 -15.63 5.99 -5.84
C ALA A 66 -14.92 5.98 -4.48
N ALA A 67 -13.63 5.66 -4.46
CA ALA A 67 -12.80 5.68 -3.25
C ALA A 67 -12.64 7.10 -2.71
N LEU A 68 -12.77 7.24 -1.39
CA LEU A 68 -12.72 8.51 -0.67
C LEU A 68 -11.47 8.61 0.20
N LEU A 69 -10.89 9.82 0.26
CA LEU A 69 -9.73 10.09 1.09
C LEU A 69 -10.16 10.12 2.57
N PRO A 70 -9.59 9.25 3.43
CA PRO A 70 -9.95 9.20 4.84
C PRO A 70 -9.74 10.55 5.54
N GLY A 71 -10.65 10.90 6.45
CA GLY A 71 -10.55 12.15 7.23
C GLY A 71 -10.91 13.43 6.47
N THR A 72 -11.39 13.33 5.23
CA THR A 72 -11.90 14.47 4.45
C THR A 72 -13.43 14.47 4.35
N ALA A 73 -14.01 15.58 3.92
CA ALA A 73 -15.45 15.70 3.65
C ALA A 73 -15.86 15.05 2.31
N GLY A 74 -15.45 13.80 2.09
CA GLY A 74 -15.78 13.03 0.88
C GLY A 74 -14.95 13.41 -0.34
N GLU A 75 -13.72 13.89 -0.16
CA GLU A 75 -12.81 14.10 -1.29
C GLU A 75 -12.43 12.76 -1.92
N ARG A 76 -12.24 12.75 -3.25
CA ARG A 76 -11.87 11.54 -3.98
C ARG A 76 -10.41 11.20 -3.73
N ASP A 77 -10.14 9.93 -3.46
CA ASP A 77 -8.78 9.42 -3.40
C ASP A 77 -8.19 9.32 -4.82
N SER A 78 -7.09 10.03 -5.06
CA SER A 78 -6.42 10.06 -6.35
C SER A 78 -5.64 8.79 -6.68
N ALA A 79 -5.53 7.84 -5.76
CA ALA A 79 -4.58 6.71 -5.79
C ALA A 79 -3.11 7.11 -5.84
N CYS A 80 -2.77 8.40 -5.78
CA CYS A 80 -1.38 8.83 -5.75
C CYS A 80 -0.80 8.46 -4.38
N ARG A 81 0.33 7.75 -4.38
CA ARG A 81 1.05 7.32 -3.19
C ARG A 81 2.52 7.67 -3.35
N THR A 82 3.13 8.15 -2.27
CA THR A 82 4.58 8.29 -2.14
C THR A 82 5.06 7.14 -1.26
N VAL A 83 6.03 6.38 -1.73
CA VAL A 83 6.64 5.27 -0.98
C VAL A 83 8.09 5.66 -0.67
N ILE A 84 8.48 5.54 0.60
CA ILE A 84 9.84 5.84 1.06
C ILE A 84 10.44 4.53 1.56
N PHE A 85 11.73 4.34 1.29
CA PHE A 85 12.52 3.29 1.90
C PHE A 85 13.71 3.97 2.59
N ALA A 86 13.89 3.70 3.88
CA ALA A 86 15.01 4.19 4.68
C ALA A 86 15.77 3.00 5.26
N ASP A 87 17.09 3.10 5.31
CA ASP A 87 17.98 2.03 5.77
C ASP A 87 19.28 2.59 6.37
N ILE A 88 19.96 1.81 7.22
CA ILE A 88 21.24 2.18 7.83
C ILE A 88 22.39 1.67 6.95
N VAL A 89 23.15 2.60 6.38
CA VAL A 89 24.34 2.24 5.60
C VAL A 89 25.37 1.51 6.46
N GLY A 90 25.78 0.32 6.04
CA GLY A 90 26.88 -0.43 6.67
C GLY A 90 26.51 -1.25 7.91
N TRP A 91 25.22 -1.53 8.12
CA TRP A 91 24.70 -2.29 9.26
C TRP A 91 25.40 -3.63 9.53
N THR A 92 25.70 -4.39 8.48
CA THR A 92 26.35 -5.71 8.61
C THR A 92 27.77 -5.61 9.17
N SER A 93 28.49 -4.52 8.88
CA SER A 93 29.81 -4.27 9.45
C SER A 93 29.70 -3.73 10.87
N PHE A 94 28.70 -2.87 11.14
CA PHE A 94 28.47 -2.27 12.45
C PHE A 94 28.17 -3.32 13.54
N THR A 95 27.30 -4.28 13.22
CA THR A 95 26.95 -5.42 14.09
C THR A 95 28.16 -6.27 14.46
N GLN A 96 29.07 -6.53 13.51
CA GLN A 96 30.29 -7.32 13.75
C GLN A 96 31.32 -6.60 14.63
N GLU A 97 31.43 -5.27 14.49
CA GLU A 97 32.45 -4.50 15.20
C GLU A 97 32.04 -4.11 16.62
N LEU A 98 30.75 -3.80 16.85
CA LEU A 98 30.26 -3.22 18.09
C LEU A 98 29.42 -4.17 18.94
N GLY A 99 29.03 -5.32 18.37
CA GLY A 99 28.15 -6.30 19.00
C GLY A 99 26.67 -5.91 18.93
N ASP A 100 25.83 -6.92 19.13
CA ASP A 100 24.38 -6.84 18.89
C ASP A 100 23.68 -5.75 19.72
N ASP A 101 24.07 -5.57 20.99
CA ASP A 101 23.44 -4.61 21.90
C ASP A 101 23.53 -3.17 21.37
N LYS A 102 24.73 -2.74 20.99
CA LYS A 102 24.96 -1.39 20.45
C LYS A 102 24.37 -1.20 19.07
N ALA A 103 24.33 -2.26 18.27
CA ALA A 103 23.69 -2.27 16.98
C ALA A 103 22.18 -2.02 17.14
N MET A 104 21.53 -2.73 18.07
CA MET A 104 20.10 -2.53 18.33
C MET A 104 19.77 -1.15 18.89
N GLU A 105 20.65 -0.54 19.69
CA GLU A 105 20.48 0.86 20.10
C GLU A 105 20.44 1.81 18.90
N LEU A 106 21.29 1.59 17.89
CA LEU A 106 21.30 2.40 16.68
C LEU A 106 20.03 2.21 15.85
N VAL A 107 19.53 0.97 15.71
CA VAL A 107 18.26 0.68 15.03
C VAL A 107 17.10 1.37 15.75
N HIS A 108 17.02 1.25 17.09
CA HIS A 108 15.96 1.93 17.84
C HIS A 108 16.00 3.45 17.67
N LEU A 109 17.19 4.05 17.57
CA LEU A 109 17.33 5.47 17.29
C LEU A 109 16.88 5.82 15.86
N HIS A 110 17.31 5.04 14.86
CA HIS A 110 16.89 5.18 13.47
C HIS A 110 15.36 5.12 13.36
N ASP A 111 14.76 4.07 13.90
CA ASP A 111 13.33 3.85 13.98
C ASP A 111 12.58 5.04 14.57
N THR A 112 13.09 5.56 15.68
CA THR A 112 12.47 6.70 16.36
C THR A 112 12.47 7.93 15.46
N ILE A 113 13.57 8.22 14.79
CA ILE A 113 13.70 9.38 13.88
C ILE A 113 12.76 9.23 12.69
N VAL A 114 12.73 8.04 12.05
CA VAL A 114 11.88 7.78 10.88
C VAL A 114 10.40 7.87 11.27
N ARG A 115 9.98 7.23 12.37
CA ARG A 115 8.59 7.28 12.86
C ARG A 115 8.14 8.69 13.22
N GLN A 116 9.02 9.50 13.83
CA GLN A 116 8.73 10.90 14.12
C GLN A 116 8.53 11.73 12.84
N ALA A 117 9.39 11.56 11.83
CA ALA A 117 9.26 12.24 10.55
C ALA A 117 7.97 11.82 9.81
N LEU A 118 7.65 10.53 9.80
CA LEU A 118 6.39 10.03 9.24
C LEU A 118 5.18 10.63 9.94
N GLY A 119 5.16 10.63 11.28
CA GLY A 119 4.06 11.19 12.06
C GLY A 119 3.84 12.69 11.83
N ALA A 120 4.92 13.45 11.59
CA ALA A 120 4.83 14.88 11.30
C ALA A 120 4.19 15.18 9.92
N GLU A 121 4.31 14.26 8.97
CA GLU A 121 3.86 14.44 7.58
C GLU A 121 2.64 13.57 7.23
N ASN A 122 1.90 13.08 8.23
CA ASN A 122 0.77 12.13 8.08
C ASN A 122 1.15 10.86 7.27
N GLY A 123 2.41 10.46 7.34
CA GLY A 123 2.91 9.21 6.80
C GLY A 123 2.53 8.02 7.68
N ARG A 124 2.71 6.82 7.15
CA ARG A 124 2.52 5.57 7.87
C ARG A 124 3.66 4.62 7.57
N GLU A 125 4.12 3.92 8.60
CA GLU A 125 5.00 2.77 8.44
C GLU A 125 4.17 1.60 7.90
N VAL A 126 4.61 1.05 6.78
CA VAL A 126 4.02 -0.12 6.13
C VAL A 126 4.73 -1.39 6.55
N LYS A 127 6.06 -1.34 6.65
CA LYS A 127 6.86 -2.51 7.02
C LYS A 127 8.17 -2.11 7.68
N HIS A 128 8.59 -2.93 8.63
CA HIS A 128 9.90 -2.85 9.26
C HIS A 128 10.64 -4.18 9.09
N THR A 129 11.88 -4.12 8.61
CA THR A 129 12.73 -5.30 8.35
C THR A 129 14.17 -4.99 8.72
N GLY A 130 14.59 -5.41 9.92
CA GLY A 130 15.96 -5.25 10.38
C GLY A 130 16.30 -3.79 10.66
N ASP A 131 17.15 -3.22 9.82
CA ASP A 131 17.60 -1.83 9.78
C ASP A 131 16.79 -0.96 8.82
N GLY A 132 15.90 -1.57 8.02
CA GLY A 132 15.10 -0.90 7.01
C GLY A 132 13.66 -0.63 7.44
N ILE A 133 13.18 0.57 7.17
CA ILE A 133 11.77 0.98 7.29
C ILE A 133 11.22 1.35 5.91
N MET A 134 9.97 0.92 5.67
CA MET A 134 9.12 1.34 4.56
C MET A 134 7.82 1.92 5.10
#